data_AF-A0A1I3PYV8-F1
#
_entry.id   AF-A0A1I3PYV8-F1
#
_cell.length_a   1.000
_cell.length_b   1.000
_cell.length_c   1.000
_cell.angle_alpha   90.00
_cell.angle_beta   90.00
_cell.angle_gamma   90.00
#
_symmetry.space_group_name_H-M   'P 1'
#
loop_
_entity.id
_entity.type
_entity.pdbx_description
1 polymer ?
#
loop_
_entity_poly.entity_id
_entity_poly.type
_entity_poly.pdbx_seq_one_letter_code
_entity_poly.pdbx_strand_id
1 'polypeptide(L)'
;MALLFCLTWSAAQAETAKLRVATRIVPPMVVEKNGTLSGFSIELWNSIGQRLNRETEYLVLPDVSELLDAVGSGRADLAIAAISITSEREDKFDFSLPIMNSGLQILVRGTAVNVEANPLRELMQLFVSRTLLVWLGIALLLILVPAHLMFLVERTHHSGIIPTRKYFPGIFHAMFWAAGTLATQADQMPRHWMARIVAVLWMFTGVVFVAFYTAQLTASLTVQQIRGPINGPQDLVGKTVGTTRGSTATAYLNEVSAHMVEFEKVDDLYNALLKQQVDAVVFDAPALLYYTTHDGQSSARIVGEVFHREDYGIVFPTGSPLRKQVNEALLGLRERDIYQRIYEEWFGKR
;
A
#
# COMPACT_ATOMS: atom_id res chain seq x y z
N MET A 1 -48.80 -73.49 20.36
CA MET A 1 -47.58 -73.23 19.59
C MET A 1 -47.84 -72.03 18.68
N ALA A 2 -47.78 -70.81 19.26
CA ALA A 2 -48.02 -69.56 18.56
C ALA A 2 -46.67 -68.90 18.27
N LEU A 3 -46.28 -68.84 17.00
CA LEU A 3 -45.05 -68.21 16.54
C LEU A 3 -45.33 -66.72 16.29
N LEU A 4 -44.79 -65.87 17.17
CA LEU A 4 -44.67 -64.43 16.94
C LEU A 4 -43.62 -64.18 15.85
N PHE A 5 -44.04 -63.56 14.76
CA PHE A 5 -43.16 -62.98 13.74
C PHE A 5 -42.85 -61.53 14.15
N CYS A 6 -41.68 -61.29 14.73
CA CYS A 6 -41.16 -59.93 14.95
C CYS A 6 -40.53 -59.43 13.63
N LEU A 7 -41.23 -58.52 12.95
CA LEU A 7 -40.65 -57.68 11.89
C LEU A 7 -39.82 -56.59 12.56
N THR A 8 -38.50 -56.74 12.57
CA THR A 8 -37.58 -55.66 12.94
C THR A 8 -37.42 -54.71 11.77
N TRP A 9 -38.09 -53.55 11.87
CA TRP A 9 -37.88 -52.40 10.98
C TRP A 9 -36.47 -51.85 11.25
N SER A 10 -35.49 -52.25 10.45
CA SER A 10 -34.16 -51.66 10.49
C SER A 10 -34.23 -50.29 9.81
N ALA A 11 -34.38 -49.23 10.60
CA ALA A 11 -34.17 -47.87 10.13
C ALA A 11 -32.66 -47.69 9.88
N ALA A 12 -32.22 -47.97 8.65
CA ALA A 12 -30.91 -47.54 8.19
C ALA A 12 -30.92 -46.00 8.16
N GLN A 13 -30.43 -45.38 9.22
CA GLN A 13 -30.00 -43.98 9.19
C GLN A 13 -28.87 -43.92 8.16
N ALA A 14 -29.18 -43.41 6.97
CA ALA A 14 -28.16 -43.04 6.00
C ALA A 14 -27.31 -41.95 6.64
N GLU A 15 -26.14 -42.32 7.12
CA GLU A 15 -25.12 -41.42 7.63
C GLU A 15 -24.83 -40.42 6.50
N THR A 16 -25.20 -39.16 6.70
CA THR A 16 -25.03 -38.15 5.67
C THR A 16 -23.53 -37.88 5.53
N ALA A 17 -22.95 -38.28 4.41
CA ALA A 17 -21.52 -38.09 4.14
C ALA A 17 -21.12 -36.63 4.37
N LYS A 18 -20.01 -36.43 5.09
CA LYS A 18 -19.45 -35.10 5.37
C LYS A 18 -19.02 -34.44 4.07
N LEU A 19 -19.24 -33.12 3.96
CA LEU A 19 -18.75 -32.32 2.84
C LEU A 19 -17.24 -32.09 2.99
N ARG A 20 -16.49 -32.43 1.95
CA ARG A 20 -15.04 -32.21 1.89
C ARG A 20 -14.77 -30.81 1.37
N VAL A 21 -14.21 -29.95 2.20
CA VAL A 21 -13.99 -28.54 1.90
C VAL A 21 -12.51 -28.25 1.86
N ALA A 22 -12.01 -27.91 0.68
CA ALA A 22 -10.61 -27.54 0.51
C ALA A 22 -10.38 -26.11 1.01
N THR A 23 -9.29 -25.90 1.75
CA THR A 23 -8.90 -24.59 2.28
C THR A 23 -7.38 -24.47 2.40
N ARG A 24 -6.85 -23.26 2.59
CA ARG A 24 -5.41 -23.02 2.79
C ARG A 24 -5.20 -22.03 3.93
N ILE A 25 -4.08 -22.13 4.62
CA ILE A 25 -3.74 -21.21 5.72
C ILE A 25 -3.35 -19.85 5.12
N VAL A 26 -4.13 -18.82 5.42
CA VAL A 26 -3.90 -17.43 4.99
C VAL A 26 -4.58 -16.47 5.98
N PRO A 27 -3.88 -16.01 7.02
CA PRO A 27 -4.45 -15.07 7.98
C PRO A 27 -4.85 -13.74 7.30
N PRO A 28 -6.00 -13.12 7.67
CA PRO A 28 -6.98 -13.54 8.68
C PRO A 28 -8.10 -14.44 8.13
N MET A 29 -8.04 -14.81 6.85
CA MET A 29 -9.10 -15.58 6.19
C MET A 29 -9.21 -16.99 6.75
N VAL A 30 -8.05 -17.63 6.96
CA VAL A 30 -7.94 -18.96 7.56
C VAL A 30 -6.69 -18.95 8.44
N VAL A 31 -6.88 -19.24 9.71
CA VAL A 31 -5.83 -19.31 10.73
C VAL A 31 -5.89 -20.69 11.36
N GLU A 32 -4.74 -21.32 11.55
CA GLU A 32 -4.63 -22.56 12.30
C GLU A 32 -4.00 -22.27 13.66
N LYS A 33 -4.69 -22.66 14.74
CA LYS A 33 -4.17 -22.60 16.12
C LYS A 33 -4.41 -23.94 16.80
N ASN A 34 -3.33 -24.61 17.22
CA ASN A 34 -3.39 -25.90 17.91
C ASN A 34 -4.21 -26.98 17.18
N GLY A 35 -4.10 -27.04 15.84
CA GLY A 35 -4.86 -27.98 15.00
C GLY A 35 -6.34 -27.66 14.83
N THR A 36 -6.79 -26.49 15.29
CA THR A 36 -8.15 -25.97 15.04
C THR A 36 -8.09 -24.84 14.02
N LEU A 37 -8.92 -24.95 12.99
CA LEU A 37 -9.09 -23.91 11.98
C LEU A 37 -10.09 -22.86 12.45
N SER A 38 -9.72 -21.60 12.31
CA SER A 38 -10.57 -20.43 12.50
C SER A 38 -10.28 -19.41 11.41
N GLY A 39 -10.90 -18.23 11.46
CA GLY A 39 -10.76 -17.19 10.44
C GLY A 39 -12.07 -16.91 9.73
N PHE A 40 -12.10 -15.78 9.04
CA PHE A 40 -13.31 -15.31 8.35
C PHE A 40 -13.92 -16.35 7.41
N SER A 41 -13.11 -17.06 6.63
CA SER A 41 -13.58 -18.09 5.68
C SER A 41 -14.18 -19.29 6.41
N ILE A 42 -13.53 -19.72 7.49
CA ILE A 42 -13.94 -20.89 8.27
C ILE A 42 -15.25 -20.61 8.99
N GLU A 43 -15.39 -19.44 9.61
CA GLU A 43 -16.62 -19.06 10.31
C GLU A 43 -17.79 -18.82 9.37
N LEU A 44 -17.53 -18.18 8.22
CA LEU A 44 -18.52 -18.00 7.17
C LEU A 44 -19.01 -19.36 6.66
N TRP A 45 -18.08 -20.28 6.34
CA TRP A 45 -18.44 -21.61 5.88
C TRP A 45 -19.18 -22.41 6.95
N ASN A 46 -18.72 -22.41 8.20
CA ASN A 46 -19.41 -23.11 9.29
C ASN A 46 -20.85 -22.61 9.46
N SER A 47 -21.08 -21.30 9.34
CA SER A 47 -22.44 -20.71 9.38
C SER A 47 -23.31 -21.15 8.19
N ILE A 48 -22.72 -21.29 7.01
CA ILE A 48 -23.38 -21.84 5.81
C ILE A 48 -23.70 -23.33 6.03
N GLY A 49 -22.72 -24.13 6.43
CA GLY A 49 -22.84 -25.58 6.67
C GLY A 49 -23.90 -25.92 7.72
N GLN A 50 -23.98 -25.15 8.81
CA GLN A 50 -25.05 -25.27 9.80
C GLN A 50 -26.43 -25.05 9.19
N ARG A 51 -26.57 -24.04 8.31
CA ARG A 51 -27.83 -23.75 7.64
C ARG A 51 -28.22 -24.79 6.60
N LEU A 52 -27.23 -25.45 5.99
CA LEU A 52 -27.42 -26.56 5.07
C LEU A 52 -27.63 -27.91 5.79
N ASN A 53 -27.49 -27.94 7.12
CA ASN A 53 -27.51 -29.15 7.94
C ASN A 53 -26.48 -30.20 7.44
N ARG A 54 -25.24 -29.74 7.21
CA ARG A 54 -24.14 -30.56 6.70
C ARG A 54 -22.93 -30.48 7.62
N GLU A 55 -22.38 -31.65 7.95
CA GLU A 55 -21.04 -31.73 8.55
C GLU A 55 -19.96 -31.47 7.50
N THR A 56 -18.83 -30.91 7.95
CA THR A 56 -17.70 -30.53 7.09
C THR A 56 -16.43 -31.23 7.55
N GLU A 57 -15.64 -31.71 6.59
CA GLU A 57 -14.27 -32.15 6.75
C GLU A 57 -13.36 -31.23 5.94
N TYR A 58 -12.37 -30.62 6.58
CA TYR A 58 -11.47 -29.67 5.93
C TYR A 58 -10.23 -30.37 5.37
N LEU A 59 -9.94 -30.10 4.09
CA LEU A 59 -8.71 -30.50 3.42
C LEU A 59 -7.81 -29.27 3.32
N VAL A 60 -6.77 -29.19 4.15
CA VAL A 60 -5.81 -28.08 4.13
C VAL A 60 -4.74 -28.33 3.06
N LEU A 61 -4.64 -27.42 2.10
CA LEU A 61 -3.71 -27.47 0.97
C LEU A 61 -2.77 -26.24 0.99
N PRO A 62 -1.58 -26.32 0.38
CA PRO A 62 -0.55 -25.29 0.47
C PRO A 62 -0.94 -23.99 -0.27
N ASP A 63 -1.48 -24.09 -1.48
CA ASP A 63 -1.73 -22.94 -2.35
C ASP A 63 -3.06 -23.02 -3.11
N VAL A 64 -3.42 -21.94 -3.81
CA VAL A 64 -4.69 -21.85 -4.54
C VAL A 64 -4.74 -22.82 -5.74
N SER A 65 -3.59 -23.12 -6.37
CA SER A 65 -3.55 -24.08 -7.47
C SER A 65 -4.01 -25.45 -6.99
N GLU A 66 -3.47 -25.91 -5.85
CA GLU A 66 -3.86 -27.20 -5.28
C GLU A 66 -5.33 -27.22 -4.82
N LEU A 67 -5.88 -26.09 -4.34
CA LEU A 67 -7.32 -25.97 -4.03
C LEU A 67 -8.18 -26.21 -5.26
N LEU A 68 -7.86 -25.54 -6.37
CA LEU A 68 -8.58 -25.68 -7.63
C LEU A 68 -8.45 -27.10 -8.19
N ASP A 69 -7.26 -27.69 -8.13
CA ASP A 69 -7.03 -29.07 -8.55
C ASP A 69 -7.82 -30.07 -7.71
N ALA A 70 -7.92 -29.86 -6.38
CA ALA A 70 -8.70 -30.73 -5.51
C ALA A 70 -10.20 -30.69 -5.82
N VAL A 71 -10.74 -29.52 -6.16
CA VAL A 71 -12.14 -29.37 -6.60
C VAL A 71 -12.33 -30.01 -7.98
N GLY A 72 -11.42 -29.74 -8.92
CA GLY A 72 -11.51 -30.25 -10.30
C GLY A 72 -11.38 -31.77 -10.39
N SER A 73 -10.57 -32.37 -9.52
CA SER A 73 -10.38 -33.83 -9.45
C SER A 73 -11.43 -34.54 -8.59
N GLY A 74 -12.38 -33.81 -7.97
CA GLY A 74 -13.38 -34.38 -7.05
C GLY A 74 -12.82 -34.88 -5.71
N ARG A 75 -11.59 -34.48 -5.33
CA ARG A 75 -11.02 -34.73 -3.99
C ARG A 75 -11.71 -33.87 -2.92
N ALA A 76 -12.19 -32.69 -3.30
CA ALA A 76 -13.03 -31.82 -2.49
C ALA A 76 -14.33 -31.50 -3.24
N ASP A 77 -15.40 -31.25 -2.49
CA ASP A 77 -16.72 -30.92 -3.04
C ASP A 77 -16.84 -29.42 -3.35
N LEU A 78 -16.01 -28.60 -2.69
CA LEU A 78 -15.86 -27.15 -2.88
C LEU A 78 -14.57 -26.65 -2.21
N ALA A 79 -14.16 -25.41 -2.51
CA ALA A 79 -13.05 -24.74 -1.85
C ALA A 79 -13.43 -23.35 -1.33
N ILE A 80 -12.92 -22.98 -0.15
CA ILE A 80 -13.08 -21.65 0.45
C ILE A 80 -11.80 -21.21 1.17
N ALA A 81 -11.34 -20.00 0.87
CA ALA A 81 -10.26 -19.28 1.53
C ALA A 81 -10.31 -17.82 0.99
N ALA A 82 -9.16 -17.26 0.61
CA ALA A 82 -9.09 -16.13 -0.32
C ALA A 82 -8.86 -16.65 -1.75
N ILE A 83 -9.95 -16.95 -2.47
CA ILE A 83 -9.90 -17.37 -3.88
C ILE A 83 -10.63 -16.33 -4.74
N SER A 84 -9.85 -15.60 -5.55
CA SER A 84 -10.38 -14.61 -6.48
C SER A 84 -11.21 -15.22 -7.60
N ILE A 85 -12.36 -14.60 -7.86
CA ILE A 85 -13.20 -14.83 -9.04
C ILE A 85 -12.49 -14.17 -10.23
N THR A 86 -12.15 -14.98 -11.24
CA THR A 86 -11.48 -14.49 -12.46
C THR A 86 -12.10 -15.20 -13.66
N SER A 87 -12.05 -14.59 -14.84
CA SER A 87 -12.59 -15.20 -16.05
C SER A 87 -11.95 -16.57 -16.33
N GLU A 88 -10.63 -16.69 -16.19
CA GLU A 88 -9.91 -17.94 -16.44
C GLU A 88 -10.36 -19.08 -15.50
N ARG A 89 -10.67 -18.76 -14.24
CA ARG A 89 -11.17 -19.75 -13.27
C ARG A 89 -12.64 -20.08 -13.52
N GLU A 90 -13.47 -19.11 -13.86
CA GLU A 90 -14.90 -19.32 -14.16
C GLU A 90 -15.09 -20.23 -15.39
N ASP A 91 -14.17 -20.21 -16.35
CA ASP A 91 -14.21 -21.12 -17.51
C ASP A 91 -14.10 -22.61 -17.10
N LYS A 92 -13.54 -22.91 -15.93
CA LYS A 92 -13.26 -24.28 -15.45
C LYS A 92 -14.06 -24.67 -14.20
N PHE A 93 -14.59 -23.69 -13.48
CA PHE A 93 -15.23 -23.86 -12.17
C PHE A 93 -16.40 -22.89 -12.03
N ASP A 94 -17.39 -23.25 -11.22
CA ASP A 94 -18.46 -22.31 -10.87
C ASP A 94 -18.13 -21.61 -9.54
N PHE A 95 -18.51 -20.34 -9.41
CA PHE A 95 -18.36 -19.59 -8.15
C PHE A 95 -19.69 -19.29 -7.44
N SER A 96 -19.59 -19.09 -6.11
CA SER A 96 -20.66 -18.46 -5.33
C SER A 96 -20.82 -16.98 -5.69
N LEU A 97 -21.86 -16.35 -5.13
CA LEU A 97 -21.86 -14.90 -4.99
C LEU A 97 -20.60 -14.44 -4.24
N PRO A 98 -20.06 -13.23 -4.53
CA PRO A 98 -18.88 -12.72 -3.85
C PRO A 98 -19.04 -12.77 -2.33
N ILE A 99 -18.06 -13.35 -1.63
CA ILE A 99 -18.02 -13.39 -0.17
C ILE A 99 -17.29 -12.17 0.42
N MET A 100 -16.36 -11.56 -0.31
CA MET A 100 -15.62 -10.38 0.12
C MET A 100 -15.06 -9.64 -1.10
N ASN A 101 -15.11 -8.30 -1.07
CA ASN A 101 -14.38 -7.47 -2.03
C ASN A 101 -12.95 -7.23 -1.51
N SER A 102 -11.96 -7.41 -2.38
CA SER A 102 -10.54 -7.34 -2.06
C SER A 102 -9.75 -6.70 -3.21
N GLY A 103 -8.45 -6.98 -3.26
CA GLY A 103 -7.53 -6.59 -4.31
C GLY A 103 -6.09 -6.81 -3.90
N LEU A 104 -5.17 -6.46 -4.76
CA LEU A 104 -3.74 -6.57 -4.53
C LEU A 104 -3.18 -5.32 -3.87
N GLN A 105 -2.16 -5.52 -3.03
CA GLN A 105 -1.40 -4.42 -2.44
C GLN A 105 0.08 -4.79 -2.35
N ILE A 106 0.91 -3.77 -2.15
CA ILE A 106 2.36 -3.94 -2.05
C ILE A 106 2.78 -3.84 -0.59
N LEU A 107 3.61 -4.77 -0.15
CA LEU A 107 4.29 -4.78 1.14
C LEU A 107 5.79 -4.61 0.89
N VAL A 108 6.41 -3.70 1.64
CA VAL A 108 7.85 -3.47 1.59
C VAL A 108 8.45 -3.58 2.99
N ARG A 109 9.73 -3.92 3.06
CA ARG A 109 10.48 -3.90 4.30
C ARG A 109 10.60 -2.46 4.83
N GLY A 110 10.49 -2.32 6.14
CA GLY A 110 10.69 -1.07 6.86
C GLY A 110 9.51 -0.77 7.75
N THR A 111 9.80 -0.19 8.90
CA THR A 111 8.81 0.46 9.77
C THR A 111 8.20 1.65 9.02
N ALA A 112 6.95 1.98 9.32
CA ALA A 112 6.31 3.21 8.84
C ALA A 112 7.05 4.51 9.27
N VAL A 113 8.12 4.39 10.07
CA VAL A 113 8.96 5.48 10.55
C VAL A 113 10.39 4.94 10.71
N ASN A 114 11.38 5.60 10.08
CA ASN A 114 12.83 5.40 10.21
C ASN A 114 13.48 4.36 9.27
N VAL A 115 13.77 4.79 8.04
CA VAL A 115 15.01 4.34 7.38
C VAL A 115 16.15 5.08 8.07
N GLU A 116 17.15 4.36 8.61
CA GLU A 116 18.43 4.92 9.03
C GLU A 116 19.14 5.50 7.81
N ALA A 117 18.74 6.71 7.43
CA ALA A 117 19.49 7.50 6.48
C ALA A 117 20.72 8.04 7.17
N ASN A 118 21.88 7.80 6.57
CA ASN A 118 23.13 8.41 7.00
C ASN A 118 22.97 9.94 6.84
N PRO A 119 22.80 10.73 7.93
CA PRO A 119 22.26 12.09 7.85
C PRO A 119 23.14 13.03 7.01
N LEU A 120 24.45 12.72 6.98
CA LEU A 120 25.44 13.44 6.20
C LEU A 120 25.27 13.25 4.68
N ARG A 121 24.82 12.08 4.22
CA ARG A 121 24.62 11.81 2.80
C ARG A 121 23.38 12.52 2.26
N GLU A 122 22.29 12.56 3.03
CA GLU A 122 21.09 13.30 2.68
C GLU A 122 21.35 14.81 2.66
N LEU A 123 22.11 15.30 3.64
CA LEU A 123 22.58 16.69 3.65
C LEU A 123 23.38 17.02 2.38
N MET A 124 24.31 16.14 1.96
CA MET A 124 25.07 16.34 0.71
C MET A 124 24.20 16.32 -0.56
N GLN A 125 23.15 15.50 -0.61
CA GLN A 125 22.25 15.44 -1.77
C GLN A 125 21.35 16.67 -1.87
N LEU A 126 20.97 17.28 -0.74
CA LEU A 126 20.24 18.54 -0.72
C LEU A 126 21.03 19.66 -1.42
N PHE A 127 22.35 19.74 -1.17
CA PHE A 127 23.25 20.74 -1.78
C PHE A 127 23.43 20.60 -3.30
N VAL A 128 23.15 19.44 -3.90
CA VAL A 128 23.28 19.20 -5.36
C VAL A 128 21.91 18.99 -6.02
N SER A 129 20.81 19.13 -5.28
CA SER A 129 19.47 18.89 -5.81
C SER A 129 19.10 19.92 -6.89
N ARG A 130 18.38 19.47 -7.93
CA ARG A 130 17.85 20.35 -8.98
C ARG A 130 17.01 21.50 -8.39
N THR A 131 16.29 21.22 -7.31
CA THR A 131 15.48 22.20 -6.57
C THR A 131 16.34 23.30 -5.96
N LEU A 132 17.44 22.95 -5.27
CA LEU A 132 18.35 23.94 -4.70
C LEU A 132 19.02 24.79 -5.80
N LEU A 133 19.39 24.19 -6.93
CA LEU A 133 19.95 24.93 -8.07
C LEU A 133 18.96 25.97 -8.62
N VAL A 134 17.67 25.62 -8.75
CA VAL A 134 16.63 26.57 -9.15
C VAL A 134 16.48 27.69 -8.12
N TRP A 135 16.45 27.38 -6.82
CA TRP A 135 16.37 28.38 -5.76
C TRP A 135 17.59 29.30 -5.71
N LEU A 136 18.79 28.77 -5.93
CA LEU A 136 20.02 29.55 -6.02
C LEU A 136 20.00 30.47 -7.25
N GLY A 137 19.46 30.00 -8.38
CA GLY A 137 19.22 30.84 -9.56
C GLY A 137 18.23 31.98 -9.31
N ILE A 138 17.12 31.69 -8.63
CA ILE A 138 16.14 32.72 -8.23
C ILE A 138 16.78 33.72 -7.26
N ALA A 139 17.51 33.24 -6.23
CA ALA A 139 18.23 34.09 -5.29
C ALA A 139 19.26 34.99 -5.99
N LEU A 140 19.98 34.46 -6.98
CA LEU A 140 20.92 35.23 -7.79
C LEU A 140 20.21 36.34 -8.59
N LEU A 141 19.09 36.04 -9.23
CA LEU A 141 18.29 37.05 -9.94
C LEU A 141 17.75 38.11 -8.96
N LEU A 142 17.29 37.68 -7.79
CA LEU A 142 16.88 38.55 -6.71
C LEU A 142 18.05 39.41 -6.21
N ILE A 143 19.30 38.96 -6.27
CA ILE A 143 20.43 39.82 -5.91
C ILE A 143 20.79 40.78 -7.04
N LEU A 144 20.82 40.31 -8.30
CA LEU A 144 21.31 41.08 -9.44
C LEU A 144 20.35 42.21 -9.83
N VAL A 145 19.06 41.94 -10.00
CA VAL A 145 18.09 42.94 -10.48
C VAL A 145 18.04 44.21 -9.60
N PRO A 146 17.82 44.13 -8.27
CA PRO A 146 17.81 45.31 -7.42
C PRO A 146 19.19 45.95 -7.28
N ALA A 147 20.29 45.18 -7.37
CA ALA A 147 21.63 45.75 -7.34
C ALA A 147 21.85 46.70 -8.53
N HIS A 148 21.39 46.32 -9.73
CA HIS A 148 21.46 47.19 -10.90
C HIS A 148 20.51 48.39 -10.79
N LEU A 149 19.28 48.18 -10.29
CA LEU A 149 18.33 49.26 -10.07
C LEU A 149 18.86 50.28 -9.04
N MET A 150 19.39 49.82 -7.92
CA MET A 150 19.99 50.67 -6.89
C MET A 150 21.25 51.37 -7.38
N PHE A 151 22.09 50.68 -8.16
CA PHE A 151 23.24 51.33 -8.80
C PHE A 151 22.80 52.47 -9.72
N LEU A 152 21.77 52.27 -10.54
CA LEU A 152 21.27 53.31 -11.47
C LEU A 152 20.72 54.53 -10.74
N VAL A 153 20.02 54.33 -9.61
CA VAL A 153 19.39 55.40 -8.83
C VAL A 153 20.40 56.13 -7.94
N GLU A 154 21.30 55.41 -7.26
CA GLU A 154 22.18 56.00 -6.23
C GLU A 154 23.53 56.51 -6.79
N ARG A 155 23.93 56.13 -8.03
CA ARG A 155 25.21 56.57 -8.64
C ARG A 155 25.39 58.09 -8.75
N THR A 156 24.31 58.85 -8.66
CA THR A 156 24.33 60.32 -8.77
C THR A 156 24.57 61.03 -7.44
N HIS A 157 24.65 60.32 -6.30
CA HIS A 157 24.71 60.94 -4.97
C HIS A 157 25.94 60.50 -4.16
N HIS A 158 26.74 61.48 -3.73
CA HIS A 158 28.06 61.27 -3.09
C HIS A 158 28.01 60.69 -1.67
N SER A 159 26.83 60.48 -1.10
CA SER A 159 26.67 60.07 0.30
C SER A 159 25.77 58.85 0.50
N GLY A 160 25.47 58.13 -0.59
CA GLY A 160 24.67 56.89 -0.57
C GLY A 160 25.50 55.63 -0.29
N ILE A 161 24.86 54.47 -0.42
CA ILE A 161 25.45 53.13 -0.16
C ILE A 161 26.62 52.79 -1.11
N ILE A 162 26.70 53.48 -2.26
CA ILE A 162 27.66 53.20 -3.32
C ILE A 162 28.71 54.32 -3.32
N PRO A 163 29.96 54.07 -2.89
CA PRO A 163 30.97 55.11 -2.73
C PRO A 163 31.59 55.59 -4.05
N THR A 164 31.25 54.98 -5.18
CA THR A 164 31.90 55.24 -6.48
C THR A 164 30.88 55.45 -7.61
N ARG A 165 31.20 56.34 -8.56
CA ARG A 165 30.40 56.57 -9.79
C ARG A 165 30.67 55.55 -10.89
N LYS A 166 31.78 54.82 -10.81
CA LYS A 166 32.16 53.80 -11.79
C LYS A 166 31.32 52.54 -11.57
N TYR A 167 30.88 51.93 -12.66
CA TYR A 167 30.13 50.67 -12.62
C TYR A 167 30.88 49.58 -11.86
N PHE A 168 32.19 49.45 -12.13
CA PHE A 168 33.11 48.69 -11.30
C PHE A 168 33.93 49.67 -10.44
N PRO A 169 33.97 49.53 -9.09
CA PRO A 169 33.46 48.43 -8.25
C PRO A 169 32.04 48.65 -7.68
N GLY A 170 31.31 49.70 -8.09
CA GLY A 170 30.02 50.08 -7.49
C GLY A 170 28.94 48.99 -7.53
N ILE A 171 28.89 48.18 -8.59
CA ILE A 171 27.93 47.08 -8.71
C ILE A 171 28.14 46.00 -7.64
N PHE A 172 29.38 45.71 -7.25
CA PHE A 172 29.67 44.74 -6.19
C PHE A 172 29.18 45.21 -4.82
N HIS A 173 29.22 46.53 -4.57
CA HIS A 173 28.69 47.12 -3.33
C HIS A 173 27.16 47.04 -3.30
N ALA A 174 26.52 47.35 -4.43
CA ALA A 174 25.08 47.21 -4.58
C ALA A 174 24.63 45.75 -4.48
N MET A 175 25.43 44.81 -4.98
CA MET A 175 25.19 43.37 -4.91
C MET A 175 25.34 42.85 -3.47
N PHE A 176 26.37 43.30 -2.75
CA PHE A 176 26.56 42.97 -1.33
C PHE A 176 25.40 43.50 -0.49
N TRP A 177 24.95 44.73 -0.75
CA TRP A 177 23.76 45.30 -0.12
C TRP A 177 22.48 44.50 -0.44
N ALA A 178 22.26 44.14 -1.71
CA ALA A 178 21.10 43.36 -2.13
C ALA A 178 21.11 41.94 -1.51
N ALA A 179 22.28 41.31 -1.40
CA ALA A 179 22.45 40.03 -0.73
C ALA A 179 22.20 40.12 0.78
N GLY A 180 22.72 41.16 1.43
CA GLY A 180 22.45 41.42 2.86
C GLY A 180 20.94 41.59 3.10
N THR A 181 20.28 42.45 2.31
CA THR A 181 18.83 42.70 2.47
C THR A 181 17.97 41.48 2.14
N LEU A 182 18.38 40.63 1.19
CA LEU A 182 17.74 39.34 0.92
C LEU A 182 17.88 38.37 2.11
N ALA A 183 19.05 38.37 2.77
CA ALA A 183 19.32 37.62 3.99
C ALA A 183 18.76 38.30 5.26
N THR A 184 17.88 39.28 5.12
CA THR A 184 17.27 40.07 6.21
C THR A 184 18.24 40.94 7.03
N GLN A 185 19.47 41.13 6.54
CA GLN A 185 20.49 42.01 7.13
C GLN A 185 20.58 43.33 6.35
N ALA A 186 20.00 44.40 6.89
CA ALA A 186 20.13 45.73 6.29
C ALA A 186 21.26 46.52 6.97
N ASP A 187 22.44 46.55 6.34
CA ASP A 187 23.62 47.24 6.89
C ASP A 187 23.55 48.77 6.70
N GLN A 188 23.03 49.23 5.54
CA GLN A 188 22.90 50.66 5.24
C GLN A 188 21.62 50.94 4.45
N MET A 189 20.88 52.00 4.79
CA MET A 189 19.65 52.38 4.07
C MET A 189 19.95 53.43 2.98
N PRO A 190 19.32 53.32 1.78
CA PRO A 190 19.47 54.34 0.74
C PRO A 190 18.97 55.70 1.22
N ARG A 191 19.61 56.78 0.76
CA ARG A 191 19.24 58.13 1.19
C ARG A 191 18.12 58.73 0.34
N HIS A 192 18.03 58.35 -0.93
CA HIS A 192 17.00 58.85 -1.84
C HIS A 192 15.62 58.24 -1.55
N TRP A 193 14.55 59.04 -1.58
CA TRP A 193 13.19 58.58 -1.22
C TRP A 193 12.67 57.49 -2.17
N MET A 194 12.95 57.58 -3.48
CA MET A 194 12.60 56.51 -4.43
C MET A 194 13.37 55.22 -4.15
N ALA A 195 14.65 55.33 -3.77
CA ALA A 195 15.46 54.17 -3.40
C ALA A 195 14.98 53.52 -2.10
N ARG A 196 14.41 54.29 -1.16
CA ARG A 196 13.76 53.75 0.04
C ARG A 196 12.49 52.97 -0.28
N ILE A 197 11.63 53.48 -1.17
CA ILE A 197 10.42 52.74 -1.60
C ILE A 197 10.82 51.42 -2.26
N VAL A 198 11.80 51.47 -3.16
CA VAL A 198 12.34 50.25 -3.81
C VAL A 198 12.95 49.31 -2.78
N ALA A 199 13.71 49.82 -1.79
CA ALA A 199 14.30 48.99 -0.74
C ALA A 199 13.25 48.31 0.16
N VAL A 200 12.17 49.00 0.52
CA VAL A 200 11.10 48.42 1.34
C VAL A 200 10.36 47.32 0.58
N LEU A 201 10.00 47.55 -0.69
CA LEU A 201 9.42 46.51 -1.54
C LEU A 201 10.36 45.32 -1.73
N TRP A 202 11.67 45.62 -1.81
CA TRP A 202 12.71 44.60 -1.93
C TRP A 202 12.84 43.74 -0.68
N MET A 203 12.90 44.37 0.50
CA MET A 203 12.95 43.66 1.78
C MET A 203 11.72 42.78 1.97
N PHE A 204 10.52 43.25 1.61
CA PHE A 204 9.31 42.43 1.65
C PHE A 204 9.42 41.20 0.76
N THR A 205 9.90 41.37 -0.48
CA THR A 205 10.14 40.28 -1.42
C THR A 205 11.13 39.26 -0.86
N GLY A 206 12.21 39.73 -0.22
CA GLY A 206 13.21 38.87 0.41
C GLY A 206 12.63 38.05 1.57
N VAL A 207 11.82 38.66 2.43
CA VAL A 207 11.14 37.95 3.52
C VAL A 207 10.20 36.86 2.98
N VAL A 208 9.39 37.19 1.97
CA VAL A 208 8.48 36.21 1.32
C VAL A 208 9.29 35.07 0.69
N PHE A 209 10.41 35.37 0.03
CA PHE A 209 11.29 34.37 -0.56
C PHE A 209 11.85 33.41 0.50
N VAL A 210 12.43 33.93 1.58
CA VAL A 210 12.99 33.10 2.67
C VAL A 210 11.89 32.26 3.32
N ALA A 211 10.71 32.83 3.57
CA ALA A 211 9.57 32.11 4.13
C ALA A 211 9.10 30.98 3.20
N PHE A 212 8.93 31.25 1.91
CA PHE A 212 8.49 30.25 0.94
C PHE A 212 9.54 29.16 0.72
N TYR A 213 10.82 29.53 0.65
CA TYR A 213 11.92 28.57 0.57
C TYR A 213 11.93 27.64 1.78
N THR A 214 11.80 28.19 2.99
CA THR A 214 11.75 27.41 4.23
C THR A 214 10.53 26.50 4.28
N ALA A 215 9.36 26.98 3.84
CA ALA A 215 8.14 26.19 3.76
C ALA A 215 8.28 25.03 2.75
N GLN A 216 8.84 25.29 1.57
CA GLN A 216 9.06 24.29 0.54
C GLN A 216 10.10 23.24 0.96
N LEU A 217 11.19 23.67 1.60
CA LEU A 217 12.19 22.75 2.16
C LEU A 217 11.57 21.85 3.21
N THR A 218 10.84 22.42 4.16
CA THR A 218 10.14 21.67 5.21
C THR A 218 9.17 20.66 4.60
N ALA A 219 8.32 21.09 3.66
CA ALA A 219 7.38 20.21 2.96
C ALA A 219 8.09 19.05 2.24
N SER A 220 9.22 19.33 1.58
CA SER A 220 10.02 18.30 0.91
C SER A 220 10.64 17.30 1.89
N LEU A 221 11.18 17.77 3.02
CA LEU A 221 11.77 16.91 4.05
C LEU A 221 10.71 16.00 4.69
N THR A 222 9.51 16.53 4.96
CA THR A 222 8.40 15.74 5.48
C THR A 222 7.97 14.64 4.50
N VAL A 223 7.94 14.92 3.18
CA VAL A 223 7.58 13.91 2.18
C VAL A 223 8.65 12.83 2.02
N GLN A 224 9.94 13.17 2.14
CA GLN A 224 11.03 12.20 2.01
C GLN A 224 11.10 11.23 3.19
N GLN A 225 10.74 11.65 4.40
CA GLN A 225 10.63 10.74 5.55
C GLN A 225 9.54 9.66 5.38
N ILE A 226 8.65 9.81 4.38
CA ILE A 226 7.49 8.93 4.16
C ILE A 226 7.66 8.02 2.92
N ARG A 227 8.45 8.43 1.91
CA ARG A 227 8.52 7.74 0.60
C ARG A 227 9.76 6.85 0.48
N GLY A 228 9.53 5.54 0.34
CA GLY A 228 10.57 4.56 0.04
C GLY A 228 10.85 4.44 -1.47
N PRO A 229 11.73 3.53 -1.89
CA PRO A 229 12.03 3.29 -3.30
C PRO A 229 10.87 2.67 -4.10
N ILE A 230 9.87 2.08 -3.41
CA ILE A 230 8.67 1.49 -4.00
C ILE A 230 7.48 2.12 -3.28
N ASN A 231 6.63 2.83 -4.03
CA ASN A 231 5.44 3.51 -3.50
C ASN A 231 4.15 3.06 -4.18
N GLY A 232 4.24 2.33 -5.30
CA GLY A 232 3.07 1.81 -6.00
C GLY A 232 3.42 0.87 -7.15
N PRO A 233 2.38 0.38 -7.84
CA PRO A 233 2.46 -0.52 -9.00
C PRO A 233 3.56 -0.21 -10.01
N GLN A 234 3.69 1.06 -10.40
CA GLN A 234 4.63 1.50 -11.42
C GLN A 234 6.11 1.35 -11.02
N ASP A 235 6.41 1.30 -9.72
CA ASP A 235 7.78 1.19 -9.21
C ASP A 235 8.27 -0.27 -9.15
N LEU A 236 7.42 -1.24 -9.50
CA LEU A 236 7.74 -2.67 -9.49
C LEU A 236 8.54 -3.14 -10.71
N VAL A 237 8.58 -2.34 -11.79
CA VAL A 237 9.26 -2.71 -13.03
C VAL A 237 10.76 -2.93 -12.77
N GLY A 238 11.26 -4.11 -13.13
CA GLY A 238 12.65 -4.51 -12.92
C GLY A 238 13.05 -4.81 -11.47
N LYS A 239 12.11 -4.75 -10.51
CA LYS A 239 12.34 -5.17 -9.11
C LYS A 239 12.12 -6.67 -8.93
N THR A 240 12.72 -7.23 -7.88
CA THR A 240 12.46 -8.61 -7.48
C THR A 240 11.25 -8.63 -6.56
N VAL A 241 10.14 -9.21 -6.99
CA VAL A 241 8.86 -9.16 -6.28
C VAL A 241 8.42 -10.56 -5.90
N GLY A 242 8.15 -10.77 -4.61
CA GLY A 242 7.61 -12.02 -4.10
C GLY A 242 6.09 -12.08 -4.20
N THR A 243 5.55 -13.26 -4.52
CA THR A 243 4.12 -13.57 -4.33
C THR A 243 3.91 -15.06 -4.09
N THR A 244 2.69 -15.51 -3.83
CA THR A 244 2.40 -16.96 -3.70
C THR A 244 2.02 -17.60 -5.03
N ARG A 245 2.37 -18.87 -5.19
CA ARG A 245 1.98 -19.69 -6.35
C ARG A 245 0.46 -19.72 -6.51
N GLY A 246 -0.01 -19.64 -7.76
CA GLY A 246 -1.44 -19.69 -8.10
C GLY A 246 -2.26 -18.49 -7.62
N SER A 247 -1.64 -17.42 -7.09
CA SER A 247 -2.33 -16.17 -6.76
C SER A 247 -2.64 -15.36 -8.03
N THR A 248 -3.57 -14.42 -7.95
CA THR A 248 -3.81 -13.46 -9.05
C THR A 248 -2.68 -12.46 -9.21
N ALA A 249 -1.88 -12.25 -8.16
CA ALA A 249 -0.66 -11.46 -8.23
C ALA A 249 0.39 -12.04 -9.18
N THR A 250 0.40 -13.36 -9.45
CA THR A 250 1.33 -13.91 -10.45
C THR A 250 1.03 -13.42 -11.85
N ALA A 251 -0.25 -13.45 -12.25
CA ALA A 251 -0.71 -12.94 -13.54
C ALA A 251 -0.37 -11.45 -13.69
N TYR A 252 -0.67 -10.66 -12.66
CA TYR A 252 -0.35 -9.24 -12.63
C TYR A 252 1.16 -8.95 -12.74
N LEU A 253 2.00 -9.66 -11.98
CA LEU A 253 3.46 -9.43 -12.01
C LEU A 253 4.10 -9.85 -13.34
N ASN A 254 3.54 -10.87 -14.00
CA ASN A 254 3.94 -11.26 -15.34
C ASN A 254 3.64 -10.17 -16.38
N GLU A 255 2.52 -9.46 -16.24
CA GLU A 255 2.19 -8.30 -17.09
C GLU A 255 3.16 -7.12 -16.87
N VAL A 256 3.61 -6.90 -15.62
CA VAL A 256 4.40 -5.73 -15.22
C VAL A 256 5.91 -5.87 -15.46
N SER A 257 6.39 -6.95 -16.11
CA SER A 257 7.83 -7.18 -16.36
C SER A 257 8.69 -7.07 -15.09
N ALA A 258 8.13 -7.47 -13.94
CA ALA A 258 8.86 -7.59 -12.68
C ALA A 258 9.55 -8.96 -12.62
N HIS A 259 10.66 -9.06 -11.87
CA HIS A 259 11.29 -10.35 -11.60
C HIS A 259 10.53 -11.04 -10.48
N MET A 260 9.56 -11.88 -10.84
CA MET A 260 8.71 -12.57 -9.88
C MET A 260 9.44 -13.76 -9.22
N VAL A 261 9.28 -13.89 -7.90
CA VAL A 261 9.67 -15.07 -7.13
C VAL A 261 8.42 -15.64 -6.45
N GLU A 262 8.09 -16.89 -6.76
CA GLU A 262 6.91 -17.56 -6.22
C GLU A 262 7.24 -18.38 -4.98
N PHE A 263 6.37 -18.32 -3.98
CA PHE A 263 6.44 -19.10 -2.75
C PHE A 263 5.18 -19.95 -2.60
N GLU A 264 5.29 -21.12 -1.97
CA GLU A 264 4.13 -21.98 -1.70
C GLU A 264 3.35 -21.48 -0.48
N LYS A 265 4.06 -21.03 0.56
CA LYS A 265 3.46 -20.54 1.81
C LYS A 265 3.65 -19.04 1.98
N VAL A 266 2.65 -18.41 2.57
CA VAL A 266 2.65 -16.98 2.89
C VAL A 266 3.75 -16.63 3.91
N ASP A 267 4.04 -17.51 4.86
CA ASP A 267 5.11 -17.28 5.85
C ASP A 267 6.50 -17.22 5.20
N ASP A 268 6.75 -18.09 4.20
CA ASP A 268 8.02 -18.10 3.46
C ASP A 268 8.17 -16.82 2.62
N LEU A 269 7.07 -16.33 2.05
CA LEU A 269 6.99 -15.07 1.33
C LEU A 269 7.37 -13.88 2.23
N TYR A 270 6.81 -13.80 3.44
CA TYR A 270 7.15 -12.74 4.39
C TYR A 270 8.61 -12.84 4.86
N ASN A 271 9.08 -14.07 5.14
CA ASN A 271 10.48 -14.29 5.52
C ASN A 271 11.45 -13.88 4.41
N ALA A 272 11.12 -14.11 3.15
CA ALA A 272 11.92 -13.69 2.01
C ALA A 272 12.04 -12.15 1.92
N LEU A 273 10.95 -11.42 2.19
CA LEU A 273 10.97 -9.96 2.25
C LEU A 273 11.89 -9.46 3.37
N LEU A 274 11.78 -10.05 4.56
CA LEU A 274 12.60 -9.66 5.72
C LEU A 274 14.09 -9.97 5.50
N LYS A 275 14.41 -11.10 4.85
CA LYS A 275 15.77 -11.52 4.50
C LYS A 275 16.36 -10.79 3.29
N GLN A 276 15.64 -9.83 2.70
CA GLN A 276 16.05 -9.10 1.49
C GLN A 276 16.30 -10.01 0.28
N GLN A 277 15.58 -11.13 0.20
CA GLN A 277 15.58 -12.00 -0.99
C GLN A 277 14.67 -11.42 -2.09
N VAL A 278 13.66 -10.66 -1.69
CA VAL A 278 12.78 -9.88 -2.57
C VAL A 278 12.75 -8.42 -2.12
N ASP A 279 12.61 -7.50 -3.07
CA ASP A 279 12.54 -6.05 -2.83
C ASP A 279 11.16 -5.63 -2.29
N ALA A 280 10.11 -6.34 -2.73
CA ALA A 280 8.72 -6.12 -2.33
C ALA A 280 7.93 -7.42 -2.40
N VAL A 281 6.77 -7.44 -1.76
CA VAL A 281 5.77 -8.48 -1.87
C VAL A 281 4.50 -7.88 -2.46
N VAL A 282 3.92 -8.53 -3.45
CA VAL A 282 2.58 -8.18 -3.97
C VAL A 282 1.63 -9.32 -3.66
N PHE A 283 0.62 -9.03 -2.86
CA PHE A 283 -0.31 -10.04 -2.38
C PHE A 283 -1.65 -9.41 -1.94
N ASP A 284 -2.58 -10.27 -1.53
CA ASP A 284 -3.93 -9.91 -1.10
C ASP A 284 -3.91 -8.84 0.01
N ALA A 285 -4.58 -7.71 -0.23
CA ALA A 285 -4.59 -6.57 0.69
C ALA A 285 -5.03 -6.93 2.13
N PRO A 286 -6.07 -7.73 2.37
CA PRO A 286 -6.48 -8.11 3.73
C PRO A 286 -5.41 -8.94 4.46
N ALA A 287 -4.67 -9.80 3.74
CA ALA A 287 -3.59 -10.60 4.33
C ALA A 287 -2.40 -9.71 4.70
N LEU A 288 -2.03 -8.77 3.82
CA LEU A 288 -0.96 -7.80 4.09
C LEU A 288 -1.31 -6.86 5.25
N LEU A 289 -2.57 -6.39 5.32
CA LEU A 289 -3.05 -5.54 6.41
C LEU A 289 -3.01 -6.28 7.75
N TYR A 290 -3.43 -7.55 7.76
CA TYR A 290 -3.35 -8.37 8.96
C TYR A 290 -1.90 -8.56 9.40
N TYR A 291 -1.00 -8.91 8.47
CA TYR A 291 0.43 -9.07 8.78
C TYR A 291 1.04 -7.80 9.37
N THR A 292 0.79 -6.63 8.79
CA THR A 292 1.36 -5.36 9.28
C THR A 292 0.75 -4.84 10.58
N THR A 293 -0.38 -5.38 11.01
CA THR A 293 -0.98 -5.06 12.32
C THR A 293 -0.64 -6.08 13.40
N HIS A 294 0.01 -7.19 13.04
CA HIS A 294 0.39 -8.28 13.94
C HIS A 294 1.90 -8.55 13.84
N ASP A 295 2.31 -9.65 13.20
CA ASP A 295 3.69 -10.16 13.21
C ASP A 295 4.69 -9.25 12.47
N GLY A 296 4.22 -8.54 11.46
CA GLY A 296 5.01 -7.65 10.60
C GLY A 296 5.07 -6.20 11.04
N GLN A 297 4.46 -5.84 12.18
CA GLN A 297 4.22 -4.44 12.59
C GLN A 297 5.50 -3.59 12.66
N SER A 298 6.61 -4.18 13.08
CA SER A 298 7.90 -3.49 13.26
C SER A 298 8.88 -3.71 12.11
N SER A 299 8.52 -4.47 11.08
CA SER A 299 9.48 -4.96 10.09
C SER A 299 9.03 -4.76 8.64
N ALA A 300 7.73 -4.57 8.42
CA ALA A 300 7.15 -4.33 7.12
C ALA A 300 6.05 -3.26 7.17
N ARG A 301 5.83 -2.62 6.02
CA ARG A 301 4.78 -1.63 5.84
C ARG A 301 4.13 -1.78 4.48
N ILE A 302 2.86 -1.45 4.41
CA ILE A 302 2.10 -1.42 3.16
C ILE A 302 2.39 -0.12 2.41
N VAL A 303 2.42 -0.19 1.08
CA VAL A 303 2.59 0.97 0.20
C VAL A 303 1.56 0.99 -0.92
N GLY A 304 1.18 2.19 -1.32
CA GLY A 304 0.19 2.41 -2.36
C GLY A 304 -1.23 2.09 -1.90
N GLU A 305 -2.18 2.44 -2.77
CA GLU A 305 -3.58 2.04 -2.61
C GLU A 305 -3.78 0.59 -3.07
N VAL A 306 -4.88 -0.02 -2.65
CA VAL A 306 -5.31 -1.31 -3.19
C VAL A 306 -5.59 -1.15 -4.68
N PHE A 307 -4.88 -1.92 -5.49
CA PHE A 307 -5.03 -1.98 -6.94
C PHE A 307 -5.53 -3.37 -7.35
N HIS A 308 -5.88 -3.54 -8.63
CA HIS A 308 -6.37 -4.81 -9.16
C HIS A 308 -7.49 -5.40 -8.26
N ARG A 309 -8.61 -4.67 -8.17
CA ARG A 309 -9.72 -5.04 -7.28
C ARG A 309 -10.32 -6.36 -7.73
N GLU A 310 -10.54 -7.25 -6.77
CA GLU A 310 -10.98 -8.61 -7.00
C GLU A 310 -12.05 -9.01 -5.99
N ASP A 311 -12.98 -9.84 -6.42
CA ASP A 311 -13.98 -10.42 -5.55
C ASP A 311 -13.59 -11.86 -5.21
N TYR A 312 -13.69 -12.22 -3.93
CA TYR A 312 -13.47 -13.60 -3.49
C TYR A 312 -14.77 -14.38 -3.51
N GLY A 313 -14.68 -15.67 -3.83
CA GLY A 313 -15.83 -16.57 -3.85
C GLY A 313 -15.49 -17.98 -3.37
N ILE A 314 -16.54 -18.76 -3.13
CA ILE A 314 -16.47 -20.20 -2.89
C ILE A 314 -16.46 -20.88 -4.25
N VAL A 315 -15.49 -21.77 -4.48
CA VAL A 315 -15.31 -22.49 -5.75
C VAL A 315 -16.04 -23.83 -5.69
N PHE A 316 -16.72 -24.17 -6.78
CA PHE A 316 -17.39 -25.45 -6.97
C PHE A 316 -16.98 -26.09 -8.30
N PRO A 317 -17.09 -27.42 -8.43
CA PRO A 317 -17.07 -28.06 -9.74
C PRO A 317 -18.21 -27.51 -10.61
N THR A 318 -17.98 -27.40 -11.92
CA THR A 318 -19.00 -26.93 -12.88
C THR A 318 -20.29 -27.74 -12.76
N GLY A 319 -21.43 -27.03 -12.63
CA GLY A 319 -22.75 -27.66 -12.49
C GLY A 319 -23.06 -28.22 -11.11
N SER A 320 -22.27 -27.90 -10.08
CA SER A 320 -22.50 -28.39 -8.72
C SER A 320 -23.88 -27.97 -8.16
N PRO A 321 -24.68 -28.92 -7.64
CA PRO A 321 -25.98 -28.62 -7.03
C PRO A 321 -25.85 -27.84 -5.71
N LEU A 322 -24.65 -27.78 -5.12
CA LEU A 322 -24.38 -27.05 -3.88
C LEU A 322 -24.36 -25.53 -4.09
N ARG A 323 -23.99 -25.07 -5.29
CA ARG A 323 -23.81 -23.63 -5.58
C ARG A 323 -25.04 -22.80 -5.24
N LYS A 324 -26.22 -23.24 -5.69
CA LYS A 324 -27.47 -22.54 -5.42
C LYS A 324 -27.81 -22.52 -3.93
N GLN A 325 -27.68 -23.65 -3.25
CA GLN A 325 -27.96 -23.79 -1.82
C GLN A 325 -27.03 -22.92 -0.97
N VAL A 326 -25.74 -22.89 -1.31
CA VAL A 326 -24.74 -22.03 -0.66
C VAL A 326 -25.04 -20.55 -0.89
N ASN A 327 -25.42 -20.16 -2.12
CA ASN A 327 -25.80 -18.77 -2.41
C ASN A 327 -27.04 -18.33 -1.62
N GLU A 328 -28.07 -19.17 -1.54
CA GLU A 328 -29.26 -18.90 -0.72
C GLU A 328 -28.92 -18.78 0.76
N ALA A 329 -28.04 -19.64 1.27
CA ALA A 329 -27.56 -19.56 2.65
C ALA A 329 -26.77 -18.27 2.90
N LEU A 330 -25.83 -17.92 2.02
CA LEU A 330 -25.01 -16.72 2.09
C LEU A 330 -25.86 -15.43 2.08
N LEU A 331 -26.85 -15.35 1.20
CA LEU A 331 -27.80 -14.23 1.17
C LEU A 331 -28.56 -14.12 2.49
N GLY A 332 -29.07 -15.25 3.00
CA GLY A 332 -29.75 -15.27 4.29
C GLY A 332 -28.85 -14.87 5.48
N LEU A 333 -27.53 -15.14 5.42
CA LEU A 333 -26.57 -14.66 6.42
C LEU A 333 -26.37 -13.15 6.35
N ARG A 334 -26.42 -12.56 5.15
CA ARG A 334 -26.33 -11.10 4.95
C ARG A 334 -27.58 -10.38 5.44
N GLU A 335 -28.76 -10.89 5.12
CA GLU A 335 -30.04 -10.29 5.54
C GLU A 335 -30.26 -10.30 7.06
N ARG A 336 -29.57 -11.19 7.79
CA ARG A 336 -29.67 -11.32 9.25
C ARG A 336 -28.47 -10.72 10.00
N ASP A 337 -27.65 -9.91 9.33
CA ASP A 337 -26.42 -9.30 9.86
C ASP A 337 -25.38 -10.30 10.41
N ILE A 338 -25.54 -11.61 10.17
CA ILE A 338 -24.59 -12.63 10.64
C ILE A 338 -23.27 -12.47 9.91
N TYR A 339 -23.34 -12.27 8.59
CA TYR A 339 -22.17 -11.98 7.77
C TYR A 339 -21.41 -10.75 8.30
N GLN A 340 -22.14 -9.68 8.64
CA GLN A 340 -21.54 -8.43 9.10
C GLN A 340 -20.82 -8.62 10.44
N ARG A 341 -21.39 -9.40 11.36
CA ARG A 341 -20.73 -9.73 12.64
C ARG A 341 -19.43 -10.51 12.43
N ILE A 342 -19.44 -11.54 11.57
CA ILE A 342 -18.24 -12.32 11.24
C ILE A 342 -17.19 -11.41 10.60
N TYR A 343 -17.60 -10.51 9.69
CA TYR A 343 -16.68 -9.55 9.09
C TYR A 343 -16.05 -8.62 10.13
N GLU A 344 -16.85 -8.04 11.03
CA GLU A 344 -16.37 -7.12 12.07
C GLU A 344 -15.46 -7.80 13.09
N GLU A 345 -15.68 -9.08 13.38
CA GLU A 345 -14.83 -9.87 14.28
C GLU A 345 -13.39 -10.00 13.76
N TRP A 346 -13.23 -10.18 12.45
CA TRP A 346 -11.91 -10.42 11.83
C TRP A 346 -11.24 -9.18 11.26
N PHE A 347 -12.02 -8.19 10.81
CA PHE A 347 -11.51 -7.00 10.12
C PHE A 347 -11.81 -5.68 10.84
N GLY A 348 -12.53 -5.73 11.97
CA GLY A 348 -12.95 -4.54 12.71
C GLY A 348 -14.16 -3.84 12.07
N LYS A 349 -14.64 -2.80 12.76
CA LYS A 349 -15.72 -1.95 12.26
C LYS A 349 -15.19 -1.03 11.15
N ARG A 350 -15.92 -0.98 10.05
CA ARG A 350 -15.67 -0.05 8.95
C ARG A 350 -15.91 1.39 9.34
#